data_AF-A0A1Y0ERW9-F1
#
_entry.id   AF-A0A1Y0ERW9-F1
#
_cell.length_a   1.000
_cell.length_b   1.000
_cell.length_c   1.000
_cell.angle_alpha   90.00
_cell.angle_beta   90.00
_cell.angle_gamma   90.00
#
_symmetry.space_group_name_H-M   'P 1'
#
loop_
_entity.id
_entity.type
_entity.pdbx_description
1 polymer ?
#
loop_
_entity_poly.entity_id
_entity_poly.type
_entity_poly.pdbx_seq_one_letter_code
_entity_poly.pdbx_strand_id
1 'polypeptide(L)'
;MQSLVRITQDEHTEWRFELDHLPAMANAEARAWLDAQFTALDCEPLRPTGKLLLVDKVLVVARDAGARRLDDPEWGPTFARAASATLGRPLVHIDLAAMTVSY
;
A
#
# COMPACT_ATOMS: atom_id res chain seq x y z
N MET A 1 -13.07 15.90 -1.60
CA MET A 1 -12.46 15.06 -2.66
C MET A 1 -12.35 13.68 -2.06
N GLN A 2 -12.98 12.66 -2.67
CA GLN A 2 -12.96 11.31 -2.14
C GLN A 2 -11.58 10.69 -2.32
N SER A 3 -11.01 10.14 -1.25
CA SER A 3 -9.72 9.46 -1.24
C SER A 3 -9.90 8.03 -0.73
N LEU A 4 -9.53 7.04 -1.53
CA LEU A 4 -9.77 5.62 -1.30
C LEU A 4 -8.55 4.82 -1.75
N VAL A 5 -8.08 3.92 -0.89
CA VAL A 5 -7.16 2.84 -1.29
C VAL A 5 -7.89 1.51 -1.22
N ARG A 6 -7.79 0.78 -2.32
CA ARG A 6 -8.43 -0.53 -2.49
C ARG A 6 -7.39 -1.57 -2.79
N ILE A 7 -7.51 -2.72 -2.16
CA ILE A 7 -6.58 -3.84 -2.32
C ILE A 7 -7.40 -5.07 -2.66
N THR A 8 -7.16 -5.66 -3.81
CA THR A 8 -7.84 -6.89 -4.25
C THR A 8 -6.82 -8.02 -4.22
N GLN A 9 -7.14 -9.08 -3.48
CA GLN A 9 -6.32 -10.30 -3.49
C GLN A 9 -6.85 -11.33 -4.48
N ASP A 10 -8.17 -11.50 -4.54
CA ASP A 10 -8.87 -12.43 -5.42
C ASP A 10 -10.35 -12.02 -5.56
N GLU A 11 -11.17 -12.88 -6.18
CA GLU A 11 -12.61 -12.63 -6.39
C GLU A 11 -13.43 -12.53 -5.09
N HIS A 12 -12.90 -13.04 -3.97
CA HIS A 12 -13.61 -13.11 -2.69
C HIS A 12 -13.04 -12.13 -1.65
N THR A 13 -11.83 -11.64 -1.86
CA THR A 13 -11.08 -10.90 -0.85
C THR A 13 -10.66 -9.53 -1.37
N GLU A 14 -11.26 -8.49 -0.78
CA GLU A 14 -10.97 -7.09 -1.08
C GLU A 14 -10.99 -6.26 0.21
N TRP A 15 -10.00 -5.38 0.37
CA TRP A 15 -9.97 -4.37 1.41
C TRP A 15 -10.22 -2.99 0.81
N ARG A 16 -10.99 -2.19 1.52
CA ARG A 16 -11.29 -0.80 1.16
C ARG A 16 -11.00 0.11 2.36
N PHE A 17 -10.18 1.12 2.13
CA PHE A 17 -9.81 2.12 3.13
C PHE A 17 -10.17 3.52 2.63
N GLU A 18 -11.28 4.05 3.13
CA GLU A 18 -11.67 5.45 2.91
C GLU A 18 -10.77 6.35 3.76
N LEU A 19 -10.12 7.33 3.15
CA LEU A 19 -9.12 8.18 3.81
C LEU A 19 -9.64 9.57 4.19
N ASP A 20 -10.84 9.94 3.75
CA ASP A 20 -11.39 11.30 3.91
C ASP A 20 -11.52 11.75 5.38
N HIS A 21 -11.67 10.80 6.29
CA HIS A 21 -11.80 11.04 7.73
C HIS A 21 -10.48 10.82 8.50
N LEU A 22 -9.42 10.41 7.81
CA LEU A 22 -8.12 10.15 8.43
C LEU A 22 -7.20 11.37 8.24
N PRO A 23 -6.30 11.65 9.20
CA PRO A 23 -5.33 12.72 9.05
C PRO A 23 -4.45 12.49 7.81
N ALA A 24 -4.18 13.53 7.02
CA ALA A 24 -3.24 13.41 5.91
C ALA A 24 -1.86 12.95 6.42
N MET A 25 -1.19 12.08 5.67
CA MET A 25 0.19 11.66 5.95
C MET A 25 1.13 12.46 5.05
N ALA A 26 2.22 13.00 5.61
CA ALA A 26 3.20 13.71 4.79
C ALA A 26 3.93 12.73 3.86
N ASN A 27 4.26 13.15 2.64
CA ASN A 27 4.90 12.26 1.65
C ASN A 27 6.25 11.67 2.15
N ALA A 28 7.04 12.45 2.91
CA ALA A 28 8.29 11.96 3.49
C ALA A 28 8.06 10.92 4.60
N GLU A 29 7.07 11.16 5.47
CA GLU A 29 6.65 10.22 6.52
C GLU A 29 6.15 8.90 5.91
N ALA A 30 5.32 8.99 4.88
CA ALA A 30 4.77 7.85 4.15
C ALA A 30 5.85 6.96 3.53
N ARG A 31 6.87 7.58 2.91
CA ARG A 31 8.02 6.86 2.35
C ARG A 31 8.83 6.16 3.43
N ALA A 32 9.14 6.87 4.53
CA ALA A 32 9.88 6.29 5.64
C ALA A 32 9.12 5.11 6.29
N TRP A 33 7.80 5.21 6.40
CA TRP A 33 6.97 4.13 6.92
C TRP A 33 6.97 2.91 5.98
N LEU A 34 6.81 3.12 4.66
CA LEU A 34 6.88 2.02 3.68
C LEU A 34 8.27 1.36 3.65
N ASP A 35 9.35 2.14 3.81
CA ASP A 35 10.71 1.61 3.91
C ASP A 35 10.86 0.72 5.14
N ALA A 36 10.36 1.18 6.30
CA ALA A 36 10.38 0.40 7.52
C ALA A 36 9.56 -0.90 7.40
N GLN A 37 8.38 -0.84 6.77
CA GLN A 37 7.58 -2.05 6.53
C GLN A 37 8.24 -3.00 5.54
N PHE A 38 8.82 -2.50 4.45
CA PHE A 38 9.54 -3.32 3.49
C PHE A 38 10.63 -4.16 4.19
N THR A 39 11.40 -3.55 5.08
CA THR A 39 12.40 -4.28 5.89
C THR A 39 11.77 -5.19 6.94
N ALA A 40 10.76 -4.73 7.67
CA ALA A 40 10.12 -5.51 8.75
C ALA A 40 9.35 -6.75 8.25
N LEU A 41 8.94 -6.72 6.98
CA LEU A 41 8.25 -7.82 6.29
C LEU A 41 9.20 -8.75 5.55
N ASP A 42 10.50 -8.42 5.50
CA ASP A 42 11.48 -9.09 4.67
C ASP A 42 11.04 -9.16 3.19
N CYS A 43 10.49 -8.04 2.68
CA CYS A 43 9.99 -7.95 1.32
C CYS A 43 11.11 -8.16 0.30
N GLU A 44 10.83 -8.96 -0.72
CA GLU A 44 11.70 -9.07 -1.89
C GLU A 44 11.29 -8.08 -2.99
N PRO A 45 12.23 -7.32 -3.58
CA PRO A 45 11.93 -6.41 -4.67
C PRO A 45 11.53 -7.18 -5.94
N LEU A 46 10.52 -6.70 -6.68
CA LEU A 46 10.05 -7.34 -7.92
C LEU A 46 11.10 -7.39 -9.03
N ARG A 47 12.07 -6.47 -8.99
CA ARG A 47 13.16 -6.38 -9.97
C ARG A 47 14.47 -6.41 -9.20
N PRO A 48 15.23 -7.53 -9.26
CA PRO A 48 16.46 -7.69 -8.47
C PRO A 48 17.59 -6.74 -8.91
N THR A 49 17.48 -6.16 -10.11
CA THR A 49 18.42 -5.17 -10.64
C THR A 49 17.70 -3.86 -10.96
N GLY A 50 18.16 -2.78 -10.34
CA GLY A 50 17.67 -1.42 -10.60
C GLY A 50 17.05 -0.73 -9.38
N LYS A 51 16.54 0.48 -9.59
CA LYS A 51 15.87 1.27 -8.56
C LYS A 51 14.46 0.74 -8.36
N LEU A 52 14.14 0.31 -7.14
CA LEU A 52 12.77 -0.05 -6.76
C LEU A 52 11.85 1.17 -6.93
N LEU A 53 10.83 1.06 -7.78
CA LEU A 53 9.84 2.11 -7.95
C LEU A 53 8.95 2.20 -6.70
N LEU A 54 8.42 3.39 -6.42
CA LEU A 54 7.50 3.58 -5.29
C LEU A 54 6.24 2.70 -5.45
N VAL A 55 5.76 2.55 -6.67
CA VAL A 55 4.65 1.65 -7.02
C VAL A 55 4.96 0.20 -6.67
N ASP A 56 6.13 -0.29 -7.10
CA ASP A 56 6.56 -1.66 -6.82
C ASP A 56 6.69 -1.90 -5.31
N LYS A 57 7.19 -0.91 -4.55
CA LYS A 57 7.30 -0.98 -3.10
C LYS A 57 5.93 -1.10 -2.41
N VAL A 58 4.98 -0.25 -2.80
CA VAL A 58 3.60 -0.32 -2.29
C VAL A 58 3.00 -1.70 -2.54
N LEU A 59 3.20 -2.23 -3.75
CA LEU A 59 2.67 -3.54 -4.14
C LEU A 59 3.25 -4.69 -3.31
N VAL A 60 4.58 -4.77 -3.17
CA VAL A 60 5.21 -5.87 -2.41
C VAL A 60 4.96 -5.76 -0.91
N VAL A 61 4.89 -4.56 -0.35
CA VAL A 61 4.51 -4.37 1.06
C VAL A 61 3.09 -4.86 1.30
N ALA A 62 2.14 -4.56 0.42
CA ALA A 62 0.77 -5.09 0.54
C ALA A 62 0.73 -6.62 0.44
N ARG A 63 1.44 -7.19 -0.56
CA ARG A 63 1.55 -8.64 -0.78
C ARG A 63 2.10 -9.36 0.46
N ASP A 64 3.24 -8.90 0.97
CA ASP A 64 3.98 -9.59 2.03
C ASP A 64 3.42 -9.30 3.42
N ALA A 65 2.66 -8.21 3.59
CA ALA A 65 1.88 -7.97 4.79
C ALA A 65 0.79 -9.04 4.98
N GLY A 66 0.13 -9.42 3.87
CA GLY A 66 -0.93 -10.41 3.82
C GLY A 66 -2.21 -10.02 4.57
N ALA A 67 -3.24 -10.86 4.45
CA ALA A 67 -4.57 -10.61 5.00
C ALA A 67 -4.57 -10.20 6.48
N ARG A 68 -3.80 -10.90 7.33
CA ARG A 68 -3.73 -10.61 8.77
C ARG A 68 -3.37 -9.15 9.10
N ARG A 69 -2.48 -8.51 8.34
CA ARG A 69 -2.12 -7.10 8.56
C ARG A 69 -3.08 -6.16 7.85
N LEU A 70 -3.67 -6.58 6.74
CA LEU A 70 -4.68 -5.79 6.03
C LEU A 70 -6.01 -5.72 6.78
N ASP A 71 -6.33 -6.77 7.56
CA ASP A 71 -7.46 -6.81 8.49
C ASP A 71 -7.18 -6.10 9.82
N ASP A 72 -5.92 -5.75 10.10
CA ASP A 72 -5.56 -5.06 11.33
C ASP A 72 -6.06 -3.61 11.31
N PRO A 73 -6.79 -3.18 12.35
CA PRO A 73 -7.46 -1.87 12.37
C PRO A 73 -6.50 -0.69 12.47
N GLU A 74 -5.23 -0.90 12.78
CA GLU A 74 -4.20 0.14 12.81
C GLU A 74 -3.30 0.06 11.57
N TRP A 75 -2.84 -1.14 11.22
CA TRP A 75 -1.89 -1.34 10.13
C TRP A 75 -2.51 -1.07 8.76
N GLY A 76 -3.69 -1.61 8.48
CA GLY A 76 -4.37 -1.46 7.18
C GLY A 76 -4.62 0.02 6.82
N PRO A 77 -5.28 0.81 7.69
CA PRO A 77 -5.48 2.25 7.45
C PRO A 77 -4.16 3.03 7.35
N THR A 78 -3.14 2.68 8.14
CA THR A 78 -1.83 3.32 8.06
C THR A 78 -1.13 3.04 6.73
N PHE A 79 -1.17 1.78 6.27
CA PHE A 79 -0.68 1.39 4.95
C PHE A 79 -1.39 2.17 3.84
N ALA A 80 -2.71 2.25 3.89
CA ALA A 80 -3.51 2.96 2.90
C ALA A 80 -3.14 4.46 2.81
N ARG A 81 -3.00 5.12 3.97
CA ARG A 81 -2.52 6.51 4.04
C ARG A 81 -1.12 6.66 3.44
N ALA A 82 -0.20 5.74 3.78
CA ALA A 82 1.16 5.78 3.28
C ALA A 82 1.24 5.53 1.76
N ALA A 83 0.45 4.60 1.22
CA ALA A 83 0.36 4.32 -0.21
C ALA A 83 -0.15 5.54 -0.99
N SER A 84 -1.29 6.11 -0.57
CA SER A 84 -1.86 7.30 -1.22
C SER A 84 -0.90 8.50 -1.18
N ALA A 85 -0.31 8.78 -0.01
CA ALA A 85 0.61 9.90 0.18
C ALA A 85 1.91 9.73 -0.61
N THR A 86 2.49 8.51 -0.64
CA THR A 86 3.73 8.21 -1.37
C THR A 86 3.56 8.36 -2.87
N LEU A 87 2.43 7.90 -3.40
CA LEU A 87 2.09 7.95 -4.83
C LEU A 87 1.55 9.32 -5.26
N GLY A 88 1.06 10.15 -4.32
CA GLY A 88 0.42 11.42 -4.62
C GLY A 88 -0.88 11.23 -5.40
N ARG A 89 -1.65 10.19 -5.04
CA ARG A 89 -2.88 9.79 -5.72
C ARG A 89 -4.00 9.57 -4.69
N PRO A 90 -5.16 10.22 -4.86
CA PRO A 90 -6.27 10.07 -3.91
C PRO A 90 -6.98 8.72 -4.08
N LEU A 91 -7.02 8.18 -5.29
CA LEU A 91 -7.58 6.87 -5.61
C LEU A 91 -6.42 5.94 -5.97
N VAL A 92 -6.27 4.82 -5.26
CA VAL A 92 -5.26 3.82 -5.56
C VAL A 92 -5.92 2.44 -5.51
N HIS A 93 -5.73 1.66 -6.56
CA HIS A 93 -6.11 0.25 -6.57
C HIS A 93 -4.86 -0.61 -6.72
N ILE A 94 -4.66 -1.49 -5.75
CA ILE A 94 -3.58 -2.48 -5.69
C ILE A 94 -4.20 -3.83 -5.96
N ASP A 95 -3.81 -4.46 -7.06
CA ASP A 95 -4.26 -5.80 -7.43
C ASP A 95 -3.11 -6.79 -7.16
N LEU A 96 -3.26 -7.62 -6.13
CA LEU A 96 -2.25 -8.59 -5.72
C LEU A 96 -2.26 -9.84 -6.61
N ALA A 97 -3.38 -10.15 -7.27
CA ALA A 97 -3.45 -11.27 -8.22
C ALA A 97 -2.76 -10.91 -9.54
N ALA A 98 -3.07 -9.73 -10.08
CA ALA A 98 -2.46 -9.21 -11.30
C ALA A 98 -1.05 -8.63 -11.05
N MET A 99 -0.66 -8.43 -9.79
CA MET A 99 0.57 -7.75 -9.39
C MET A 99 0.70 -6.35 -10.03
N THR A 100 -0.35 -5.54 -9.91
CA THR A 100 -0.40 -4.18 -10.49
C THR A 100 -0.90 -3.13 -9.49
N VAL A 101 -0.58 -1.87 -9.79
CA VAL A 101 -1.16 -0.70 -9.10
C VAL A 101 -1.69 0.27 -10.15
N SER A 102 -2.91 0.77 -9.94
CA SER A 102 -3.58 1.75 -10.81
C SER A 102 -4.19 2.91 -10.01
N TYR A 103 -4.47 4.03 -10.68
CA TYR A 103 -5.01 5.26 -10.10
C TYR A 103 -5.58 6.18 -11.19
#